data_AF-A0A348YMV6-F1
#
_entry.id   AF-A0A348YMV6-F1
#
_cell.length_a   1.000
_cell.length_b   1.000
_cell.length_c   1.000
_cell.angle_alpha   90.00
_cell.angle_beta   90.00
_cell.angle_gamma   90.00
#
_symmetry.space_group_name_H-M   'P 1'
#
loop_
_entity.id
_entity.type
_entity.pdbx_description
1 polymer ?
#
loop_
_entity_poly.entity_id
_entity_poly.type
_entity_poly.pdbx_seq_one_letter_code
_entity_poly.pdbx_strand_id
1 'polypeptide(L)'
;MQYYQYPSKVTENTECVFIISFRDIPEAFTQTRDKNKIYAEALYCLIDALSIYLDTGKKIPEASAPRKGEILISLPPSVIAKIMLLNTMAETKVRPVDLAKKNER
;
A
#
# COMPACT_ATOMS: atom_id res chain seq x y z
N MET A 1 -17.45 2.79 1.84
CA MET A 1 -16.40 1.85 2.27
C MET A 1 -15.12 2.27 1.59
N GLN A 2 -14.07 2.54 2.37
CA GLN A 2 -12.77 2.91 1.82
C GLN A 2 -12.13 1.65 1.24
N TYR A 3 -11.92 1.61 -0.08
CA TYR A 3 -11.30 0.47 -0.74
C TYR A 3 -9.78 0.65 -0.63
N TYR A 4 -9.11 -0.26 0.09
CA TYR A 4 -7.64 -0.33 0.17
C TYR A 4 -7.06 -0.95 -1.11
N GLN A 5 -7.33 -0.26 -2.21
CA GLN A 5 -6.88 -0.61 -3.55
C GLN A 5 -6.03 0.52 -4.08
N TYR A 6 -4.73 0.27 -4.22
CA TYR A 6 -3.82 1.29 -4.72
C TYR A 6 -3.73 1.23 -6.24
N PRO A 7 -3.90 2.37 -6.93
CA PRO A 7 -3.70 2.43 -8.37
C PRO A 7 -2.22 2.27 -8.71
N SER A 8 -1.94 1.31 -9.57
CA SER A 8 -0.62 1.06 -10.14
C SER A 8 -0.59 1.43 -11.60
N LYS A 9 0.45 2.16 -12.00
CA LYS A 9 0.75 2.44 -13.40
C LYS A 9 1.72 1.38 -13.90
N VAL A 10 1.34 0.75 -15.01
CA VAL A 10 2.19 -0.22 -15.72
C VAL A 10 2.60 0.37 -17.07
N THR A 11 3.90 0.45 -17.31
CA THR A 11 4.47 0.90 -18.58
C THR A 11 5.41 -0.14 -19.13
N GLU A 12 5.22 -0.50 -20.39
CA GLU A 12 6.11 -1.41 -21.11
C GLU A 12 7.26 -0.62 -21.76
N ASN A 13 8.48 -1.12 -21.64
CA ASN A 13 9.65 -0.54 -22.32
C ASN A 13 9.95 -1.27 -23.65
N THR A 14 10.99 -0.83 -24.37
CA THR A 14 11.40 -1.40 -25.66
C THR A 14 11.95 -2.83 -25.58
N GLU A 15 12.23 -3.34 -24.37
CA GLU A 15 12.79 -4.67 -24.13
C GLU A 15 11.75 -5.66 -23.57
N CYS A 16 10.46 -5.38 -23.74
CA CYS A 16 9.36 -6.18 -23.19
C CYS A 16 9.42 -6.31 -21.65
N VAL A 17 9.89 -5.27 -20.96
CA VAL A 17 9.88 -5.17 -19.50
C VAL A 17 8.71 -4.28 -19.08
N PHE A 18 7.87 -4.79 -18.20
CA PHE A 18 6.77 -4.07 -17.57
C PHE A 18 7.28 -3.40 -16.29
N ILE A 19 7.35 -2.08 -16.31
CA ILE A 19 7.67 -1.24 -15.15
C ILE A 19 6.37 -0.95 -14.41
N ILE A 20 6.39 -1.15 -13.09
CA ILE A 20 5.25 -1.07 -12.20
C ILE A 20 5.57 -0.03 -11.14
N SER A 21 4.71 0.98 -11.02
CA SER A 21 4.90 2.07 -10.03
C SER A 21 3.58 2.50 -9.41
N PHE A 22 3.66 3.05 -8.20
CA PHE A 22 2.52 3.57 -7.45
C PHE A 22 2.72 5.04 -7.18
N ARG A 23 1.75 5.88 -7.57
CA ARG A 23 1.87 7.33 -7.36
C ARG A 23 1.69 7.75 -5.90
N ASP A 24 0.89 6.98 -5.15
CA ASP A 24 0.58 7.27 -3.75
C ASP A 24 1.68 6.75 -2.82
N ILE A 25 2.44 5.74 -3.28
CA ILE A 25 3.57 5.12 -2.57
C ILE A 25 4.78 5.08 -3.53
N PRO A 26 5.50 6.20 -3.72
CA PRO A 26 6.59 6.28 -4.70
C PRO A 26 7.75 5.31 -4.46
N GLU A 27 7.93 4.86 -3.21
CA GLU A 27 8.91 3.84 -2.85
C GLU A 27 8.54 2.44 -3.39
N ALA A 28 7.27 2.20 -3.69
CA ALA A 28 6.81 0.97 -4.34
C ALA A 28 7.09 1.05 -5.85
N PHE A 29 8.21 0.48 -6.25
CA PHE A 29 8.66 0.42 -7.64
C PHE A 29 9.27 -0.95 -7.94
N THR A 30 8.79 -1.61 -8.99
CA THR A 30 9.32 -2.92 -9.43
C THR A 30 9.17 -3.09 -10.93
N GLN A 31 9.72 -4.17 -11.47
CA GLN A 31 9.60 -4.53 -12.87
C GLN A 31 9.51 -6.04 -13.07
N THR A 32 8.86 -6.46 -14.15
CA THR A 32 8.82 -7.86 -14.56
C THR A 32 8.86 -8.01 -16.08
N ARG A 33 9.41 -9.12 -16.57
CA ARG A 33 9.33 -9.52 -17.98
C ARG A 33 8.10 -10.39 -18.27
N ASP A 34 7.45 -10.91 -17.22
CA ASP A 34 6.30 -11.79 -17.35
C ASP A 34 5.00 -11.00 -17.11
N LYS A 35 4.24 -10.82 -18.19
CA LYS A 35 2.95 -10.11 -18.16
C LYS A 35 1.96 -10.73 -17.16
N ASN A 36 2.01 -12.05 -16.96
CA ASN A 36 1.10 -12.74 -16.04
C ASN A 36 1.46 -12.49 -14.57
N LYS A 37 2.69 -12.05 -14.29
CA LYS A 37 3.17 -11.75 -12.95
C LYS A 37 2.99 -10.29 -12.53
N ILE A 38 2.58 -9.40 -13.45
CA ILE A 38 2.44 -7.96 -13.17
C ILE A 38 1.67 -7.70 -11.87
N TYR A 39 0.51 -8.33 -11.70
CA TYR A 39 -0.30 -8.12 -10.50
C TYR A 39 0.39 -8.65 -9.24
N ALA A 40 0.99 -9.83 -9.31
CA ALA A 40 1.67 -10.44 -8.18
C ALA A 40 2.87 -9.61 -7.73
N GLU A 41 3.73 -9.21 -8.67
CA GLU A 41 4.89 -8.35 -8.39
C GLU A 41 4.47 -6.98 -7.86
N ALA A 42 3.42 -6.38 -8.43
CA ALA A 42 2.86 -5.13 -7.92
C ALA A 42 2.38 -5.27 -6.48
N LEU A 43 1.66 -6.35 -6.15
CA LEU A 43 1.17 -6.60 -4.80
C LEU A 43 2.31 -6.82 -3.81
N TYR A 44 3.29 -7.66 -4.14
CA TYR A 44 4.44 -7.92 -3.28
C TYR A 44 5.23 -6.64 -3.02
N CYS A 45 5.56 -5.88 -4.08
CA CYS A 45 6.29 -4.62 -3.96
C CYS A 45 5.53 -3.58 -3.13
N LEU A 46 4.20 -3.47 -3.31
CA LEU A 46 3.38 -2.57 -2.51
C LEU A 46 3.37 -2.96 -1.03
N ILE A 47 3.20 -4.24 -0.70
CA ILE A 47 3.22 -4.71 0.69
C ILE A 47 4.58 -4.45 1.34
N ASP A 48 5.66 -4.70 0.61
CA ASP A 48 7.04 -4.47 1.08
C ASP A 48 7.27 -2.99 1.38
N ALA A 49 6.92 -2.09 0.45
CA ALA A 49 7.03 -0.65 0.68
C ALA A 49 6.18 -0.19 1.87
N LEU A 50 4.95 -0.68 2.00
CA LEU A 50 4.07 -0.36 3.14
C LEU A 50 4.62 -0.87 4.48
N SER A 51 5.39 -1.96 4.49
CA SER A 51 6.03 -2.46 5.71
C SER A 51 6.97 -1.43 6.33
N ILE A 52 7.66 -0.63 5.52
CA ILE A 52 8.55 0.44 5.99
C ILE A 52 7.75 1.52 6.74
N TYR A 53 6.56 1.88 6.26
CA TYR A 53 5.68 2.83 6.95
C TYR A 53 5.18 2.26 8.28
N LEU A 54 4.81 0.98 8.29
CA LEU A 54 4.38 0.26 9.50
C LEU A 54 5.50 0.24 10.55
N ASP A 55 6.71 -0.10 10.15
CA ASP A 55 7.87 -0.22 11.04
C ASP A 55 8.35 1.13 11.56
N THR A 56 8.27 2.17 10.73
CA THR A 56 8.66 3.54 11.12
C THR A 56 7.54 4.31 11.83
N GLY A 57 6.35 3.73 11.95
CA GLY A 57 5.18 4.38 12.55
C GLY A 57 4.70 5.62 11.79
N LYS A 58 5.05 5.74 10.51
CA LYS A 58 4.65 6.87 9.66
C LYS A 58 3.25 6.65 9.11
N LYS A 59 2.44 7.70 9.08
CA LYS A 59 1.10 7.66 8.47
C LYS A 59 1.22 7.19 7.03
N ILE A 60 0.43 6.18 6.67
CA ILE A 60 0.36 5.63 5.33
C ILE A 60 -0.56 6.52 4.47
N PRO A 61 -0.10 6.98 3.29
CA PRO A 61 -0.92 7.76 2.36
C PRO A 61 -2.20 7.02 1.95
N GLU A 62 -3.32 7.73 1.82
CA GLU A 62 -4.56 7.13 1.31
C GLU A 62 -4.43 6.78 -0.18
N ALA A 63 -5.10 5.70 -0.59
CA ALA A 63 -5.15 5.33 -2.00
C ALA A 63 -5.99 6.35 -2.79
N SER A 64 -5.42 6.86 -3.87
CA SER A 64 -6.12 7.80 -4.75
C SER A 64 -7.08 7.06 -5.69
N ALA A 65 -8.12 7.75 -6.18
CA ALA A 65 -9.08 7.18 -7.13
C ALA A 65 -8.42 6.75 -8.47
N PRO A 66 -8.78 5.59 -9.05
CA PRO A 66 -8.13 5.07 -10.26
C PRO A 66 -8.23 6.05 -11.45
N ARG A 67 -7.15 6.13 -12.23
CA ARG A 67 -7.11 6.83 -13.52
C ARG A 67 -7.14 5.83 -14.67
N LYS A 68 -7.49 6.32 -15.87
CA LYS A 68 -7.51 5.52 -17.10
C LYS A 68 -6.13 4.87 -17.33
N GLY A 69 -6.10 3.55 -17.51
CA GLY A 69 -4.89 2.78 -17.77
C GLY A 69 -4.13 2.32 -16.52
N GLU A 70 -4.60 2.66 -15.32
CA GLU A 70 -4.07 2.09 -14.08
C GLU A 70 -4.77 0.76 -13.75
N ILE A 71 -4.04 -0.15 -13.12
CA ILE A 71 -4.59 -1.36 -12.51
C ILE A 71 -4.75 -1.14 -11.01
N LEU A 72 -5.79 -1.72 -10.41
CA LEU A 72 -6.03 -1.61 -8.97
C LEU A 72 -5.44 -2.82 -8.25
N ILE A 73 -4.53 -2.56 -7.30
CA ILE A 73 -3.90 -3.58 -6.49
C ILE A 73 -4.60 -3.65 -5.14
N SER A 74 -5.33 -4.74 -4.92
CA SER A 74 -6.08 -4.96 -3.67
C SER A 74 -5.17 -5.52 -2.58
N LEU A 75 -5.13 -4.85 -1.44
CA LEU A 75 -4.36 -5.32 -0.29
C LEU A 75 -5.06 -6.47 0.44
N PRO A 76 -4.30 -7.41 1.04
CA PRO A 76 -4.87 -8.44 1.90
C PRO A 76 -5.52 -7.82 3.15
N PRO A 77 -6.63 -8.39 3.67
CA PRO A 77 -7.31 -7.86 4.85
C PRO A 77 -6.42 -7.65 6.08
N SER A 78 -5.43 -8.52 6.28
CA SER A 78 -4.46 -8.41 7.39
C SER A 78 -3.57 -7.18 7.28
N VAL A 79 -3.16 -6.80 6.06
CA VAL A 79 -2.39 -5.59 5.81
C VAL A 79 -3.28 -4.36 6.03
N ILE A 80 -4.50 -4.40 5.50
CA ILE A 80 -5.50 -3.35 5.68
C ILE A 80 -5.72 -3.01 7.16
N ALA A 81 -5.91 -4.03 8.00
CA ALA A 81 -6.10 -3.85 9.44
C ALA A 81 -4.92 -3.13 10.11
N LYS A 82 -3.68 -3.47 9.73
CA LYS A 82 -2.47 -2.79 10.24
C LYS A 82 -2.42 -1.32 9.82
N ILE A 83 -2.76 -1.03 8.56
CA ILE A 83 -2.80 0.34 8.04
C ILE A 83 -3.85 1.17 8.78
N MET A 84 -5.07 0.64 8.93
CA MET A 84 -6.15 1.30 9.67
C MET A 84 -5.74 1.63 11.09
N LEU A 85 -5.15 0.67 11.79
CA LEU A 85 -4.69 0.86 13.17
C LEU A 85 -3.62 1.95 13.24
N LEU A 86 -2.59 1.87 12.39
CA LEU A 86 -1.50 2.85 12.37
C LEU A 86 -2.01 4.26 12.07
N ASN A 87 -2.82 4.42 11.01
CA ASN A 87 -3.33 5.72 10.62
C ASN A 87 -4.23 6.32 11.71
N THR A 88 -5.06 5.50 12.36
CA THR A 88 -5.90 5.93 13.50
C THR A 88 -5.03 6.38 14.69
N MET A 89 -3.96 5.64 15.01
CA MET A 89 -3.03 6.00 16.08
C MET A 89 -2.29 7.31 15.77
N ALA A 90 -1.86 7.50 14.52
CA ALA A 90 -1.20 8.72 14.06
C ALA A 90 -2.12 9.95 14.09
N GLU A 91 -3.39 9.80 13.72
CA GLU A 91 -4.37 10.89 13.72
C GLU A 91 -4.83 11.30 15.11
N THR A 92 -5.06 10.34 16.00
CA THR A 92 -5.58 10.60 17.35
C THR A 92 -4.51 11.12 18.32
N LYS A 93 -3.21 11.10 17.93
CA LYS A 93 -2.05 11.38 18.81
C LYS A 93 -2.04 10.53 20.09
N VAL A 94 -2.77 9.41 20.09
CA VAL A 94 -2.85 8.51 21.24
C VAL A 94 -1.66 7.56 21.18
N ARG A 95 -0.85 7.56 22.24
CA ARG A 95 0.27 6.62 22.34
C ARG A 95 -0.26 5.20 22.56
N PRO A 96 0.46 4.14 22.13
CA PRO A 96 0.04 2.76 22.35
C PRO A 96 -0.37 2.44 23.79
N VAL A 97 0.29 3.05 24.78
CA VAL A 97 0.01 2.88 26.22
C VAL A 97 -1.35 3.43 26.65
N ASP A 98 -1.86 4.42 25.93
CA ASP A 98 -3.11 5.10 26.24
C ASP A 98 -4.32 4.34 25.61
N LEU A 99 -4.10 3.55 24.55
CA LEU A 99 -5.08 2.62 23.99
C LEU A 99 -5.29 1.38 24.87
N ALA A 100 -4.21 0.81 25.43
CA ALA A 100 -4.29 -0.35 26.31
C ALA A 100 -5.18 -0.08 27.54
N LYS A 101 -5.08 1.12 28.13
CA LYS A 101 -5.88 1.52 29.31
C LYS A 101 -7.38 1.69 29.03
N LYS A 102 -7.79 1.79 27.77
CA LYS A 102 -9.20 1.97 27.41
C LYS A 102 -9.97 0.66 27.28
N ASN A 103 -9.26 -0.47 27.17
CA ASN A 103 -9.83 -1.81 27.05
C ASN A 103 -9.85 -2.58 28.39
N GLU A 104 -9.46 -1.96 29.50
CA GLU A 104 -9.52 -2.51 30.86
C GLU A 104 -10.80 -2.11 31.62
N ARG A 105 -11.87 -1.74 30.91
CA ARG A 105 -13.17 -1.39 31.51
C ARG A 105 -14.30 -2.24 30.96
#